data_AF-C2G5H8-F1
#
_entry.id   AF-C2G5H8-F1
#
_cell.length_a   1.000
_cell.length_b   1.000
_cell.length_c   1.000
_cell.angle_alpha   90.00
_cell.angle_beta   90.00
_cell.angle_gamma   90.00
#
_symmetry.space_group_name_H-M   'P 1'
#
loop_
_entity.id
_entity.type
_entity.pdbx_description
1 polymer ?
#
loop_
_entity_poly.entity_id
_entity_poly.type
_entity_poly.pdbx_seq_one_letter_code
_entity_poly.pdbx_strand_id
1 'polypeptide(L)'
;MISQIIFSILFIAAIVFFAGNARKIWRNIRLGKNVDRFDRPGERLKTMLLVAFGQQKMFKKPLPALLHLFVYAGFCIINIEMIEIIIDGIFGTHRVLSFMGGFYNFLIYAFELLAFSVLAACVIFFIRRNVLKIKRLQQKELNNWPKTDANLILITEILLMAAFFL
;
A
#
# COMPACT_ATOMS: atom_id res chain seq x y z
N MET A 1 9.61 18.70 21.40
CA MET A 1 8.49 18.21 22.22
C MET A 1 7.12 18.51 21.61
N ILE A 2 6.86 19.75 21.16
CA ILE A 2 5.58 20.11 20.53
C ILE A 2 5.31 19.26 19.27
N SER A 3 6.32 19.04 18.43
CA SER A 3 6.21 18.20 17.23
C SER A 3 5.83 16.75 17.55
N GLN A 4 6.43 16.14 18.57
CA GLN A 4 6.13 14.78 19.01
C GLN A 4 4.71 14.66 19.56
N ILE A 5 4.23 15.67 20.28
CA ILE A 5 2.85 15.72 20.79
C ILE A 5 1.86 15.79 19.63
N ILE A 6 2.09 16.69 18.67
CA ILE A 6 1.25 16.81 17.47
C ILE A 6 1.25 15.50 16.69
N PHE A 7 2.43 14.92 16.43
CA PHE A 7 2.57 13.65 15.74
C PHE A 7 1.80 12.53 16.45
N SER A 8 1.97 12.41 17.77
CA SER A 8 1.30 11.37 18.57
C SER A 8 -0.22 11.52 18.55
N ILE A 9 -0.74 12.75 18.67
CA ILE A 9 -2.18 13.02 18.58
C ILE A 9 -2.73 12.63 17.21
N LEU A 10 -2.05 13.04 16.13
CA LEU A 10 -2.45 12.70 14.76
C LEU A 10 -2.39 11.18 14.52
N PHE A 11 -1.33 10.52 15.00
CA PHE A 11 -1.16 9.07 14.89
C PHE A 11 -2.26 8.30 15.63
N ILE A 12 -2.58 8.70 16.86
CA ILE A 12 -3.69 8.12 17.63
C ILE A 12 -5.02 8.34 16.92
N ALA A 13 -5.28 9.55 16.43
CA ALA A 13 -6.50 9.85 15.69
C ALA A 13 -6.64 8.98 14.43
N ALA A 14 -5.54 8.79 13.69
CA ALA A 14 -5.49 7.93 12.51
C ALA A 14 -5.79 6.46 12.88
N ILE A 15 -5.19 5.93 13.95
CA ILE A 15 -5.45 4.56 14.43
C ILE A 15 -6.92 4.40 14.85
N VAL A 16 -7.48 5.34 15.60
CA VAL A 16 -8.88 5.28 16.05
C VAL A 16 -9.83 5.28 14.86
N PHE A 17 -9.60 6.15 13.88
CA PHE A 17 -10.39 6.22 12.66
C PHE A 17 -10.28 4.93 11.84
N PHE A 18 -9.06 4.41 11.64
CA PHE A 18 -8.82 3.15 10.95
C PHE A 18 -9.51 1.98 11.65
N ALA A 19 -9.33 1.83 12.96
CA ALA A 19 -9.94 0.77 13.76
C ALA A 19 -11.48 0.82 13.72
N GLY A 20 -12.06 2.03 13.72
CA GLY A 20 -13.50 2.22 13.55
C GLY A 20 -14.02 1.71 12.20
N ASN A 21 -13.32 2.02 11.11
CA ASN A 21 -13.69 1.54 9.77
C ASN A 21 -13.46 0.03 9.60
N ALA A 22 -12.33 -0.49 10.09
CA ALA A 22 -12.05 -1.93 10.09
C ALA A 22 -13.12 -2.72 10.87
N ARG A 23 -13.58 -2.20 12.02
CA ARG A 23 -14.69 -2.80 12.77
C ARG A 23 -16.00 -2.83 11.99
N LYS A 24 -16.32 -1.78 11.23
CA LYS A 24 -17.52 -1.77 10.36
C LYS A 24 -17.43 -2.87 9.29
N ILE A 25 -16.29 -2.99 8.62
CA ILE A 25 -16.05 -4.03 7.60
C ILE A 25 -16.19 -5.41 8.22
N TRP A 26 -15.51 -5.65 9.34
CA TRP A 26 -15.56 -6.93 10.04
C TRP A 26 -16.97 -7.30 10.50
N ARG A 27 -17.72 -6.34 11.05
CA ARG A 27 -19.13 -6.54 11.40
C ARG A 27 -19.95 -6.97 10.18
N ASN A 28 -19.77 -6.28 9.04
CA ASN A 28 -20.50 -6.60 7.81
C ASN A 28 -20.14 -7.98 7.26
N ILE A 29 -18.87 -8.39 7.35
CA ILE A 29 -18.44 -9.75 6.96
C ILE A 29 -19.13 -10.80 7.85
N ARG A 30 -19.25 -10.54 9.15
CA ARG A 30 -19.90 -11.45 10.12
C ARG A 30 -21.42 -11.55 9.98
N LEU A 31 -22.07 -10.63 9.29
CA LEU A 31 -23.49 -10.74 8.91
C LEU A 31 -23.72 -11.75 7.77
N GLY A 32 -22.65 -12.13 7.06
CA GLY A 32 -22.71 -13.15 6.02
C GLY A 32 -23.01 -14.54 6.58
N LYS A 33 -23.36 -15.47 5.69
CA LYS A 33 -23.57 -16.87 6.08
C LYS A 33 -22.26 -17.47 6.58
N ASN A 34 -22.32 -18.21 7.68
CA ASN A 34 -21.21 -19.04 8.12
C ASN A 34 -20.94 -20.11 7.05
N VAL A 35 -19.70 -20.18 6.60
CA VAL A 35 -19.22 -21.17 5.65
C VAL A 35 -18.03 -21.85 6.29
N ASP A 36 -18.11 -23.17 6.48
CA ASP A 36 -16.95 -23.95 6.89
C ASP A 36 -15.94 -23.98 5.73
N ARG A 37 -14.71 -23.61 6.03
CA ARG A 37 -13.59 -23.52 5.08
C ARG A 37 -12.35 -24.27 5.58
N PHE A 38 -12.52 -25.15 6.58
CA PHE A 38 -11.44 -25.96 7.13
C PHE A 38 -11.16 -27.23 6.31
N ASP A 39 -11.88 -27.44 5.21
CA ASP A 39 -11.61 -28.50 4.25
C ASP A 39 -10.35 -28.21 3.41
N ARG A 40 -9.44 -29.19 3.32
CA ARG A 40 -8.23 -29.16 2.46
C ARG A 40 -7.34 -27.91 2.66
N PRO A 41 -6.83 -27.68 3.88
CA PRO A 41 -6.09 -26.47 4.20
C PRO A 41 -4.82 -26.29 3.34
N GLY A 42 -4.12 -27.37 3.00
CA GLY A 42 -2.92 -27.33 2.16
C GLY A 42 -3.18 -26.86 0.73
N GLU A 43 -4.23 -27.40 0.09
CA GLU A 43 -4.62 -26.99 -1.27
C GLU A 43 -5.04 -25.51 -1.28
N ARG A 44 -5.86 -25.09 -0.31
CA ARG A 44 -6.33 -23.70 -0.19
C ARG A 44 -5.20 -22.73 0.09
N LEU A 45 -4.25 -23.09 0.97
CA LEU A 45 -3.08 -22.26 1.24
C LEU A 45 -2.22 -22.11 -0.01
N LYS A 46 -1.96 -23.20 -0.74
CA LYS A 46 -1.22 -23.16 -2.00
C LYS A 46 -1.93 -22.29 -3.04
N THR A 47 -3.24 -22.42 -3.18
CA THR A 47 -4.03 -21.57 -4.07
C THR A 47 -3.99 -20.10 -3.64
N MET A 48 -4.12 -19.81 -2.35
CA MET A 48 -4.04 -18.45 -1.82
C MET A 48 -2.67 -17.83 -2.09
N LEU A 49 -1.58 -18.54 -1.79
CA LEU A 49 -0.23 -18.06 -2.08
C LEU A 49 -0.04 -17.81 -3.58
N LEU A 50 -0.47 -18.72 -4.44
CA LEU A 50 -0.34 -18.57 -5.90
C LEU A 50 -1.16 -17.39 -6.45
N VAL A 51 -2.40 -17.21 -5.97
CA VAL A 51 -3.32 -16.21 -6.52
C VAL A 51 -3.09 -14.83 -5.90
N ALA A 52 -2.88 -14.75 -4.58
CA ALA A 52 -2.72 -13.49 -3.85
C ALA A 52 -1.28 -12.97 -3.94
N PHE A 53 -0.28 -13.80 -3.59
CA PHE A 53 1.12 -13.38 -3.60
C PHE A 53 1.75 -13.52 -4.99
N GLY A 54 1.42 -14.59 -5.73
CA GLY A 54 1.92 -14.80 -7.10
C GLY A 54 1.27 -13.90 -8.16
N GLN A 55 0.21 -13.15 -7.82
CA GLN A 55 -0.52 -12.25 -8.72
C GLN A 55 -0.86 -12.86 -10.10
N GLN A 56 -1.10 -14.18 -10.18
CA GLN A 56 -1.16 -14.95 -11.42
C GLN A 56 -2.09 -14.34 -12.50
N LYS A 57 -3.18 -13.68 -12.08
CA LYS A 57 -4.14 -13.05 -13.00
C LYS A 57 -3.64 -11.74 -13.63
N MET A 58 -2.71 -11.03 -12.97
CA MET A 58 -2.20 -9.73 -13.42
C MET A 58 -1.20 -9.86 -14.57
N PHE A 59 -0.38 -10.93 -14.56
CA PHE A 59 0.64 -11.20 -15.58
C PHE A 59 0.09 -11.46 -16.99
N LYS A 60 -1.23 -11.56 -17.16
CA LYS A 60 -1.89 -11.56 -18.49
C LYS A 60 -1.65 -10.25 -19.27
N LYS A 61 -1.27 -9.16 -18.60
CA LYS A 61 -0.87 -7.89 -19.23
C LYS A 61 0.46 -7.44 -18.63
N PRO A 62 1.58 -7.53 -19.38
CA PRO A 62 2.92 -7.40 -18.83
C PRO A 62 3.18 -6.00 -18.24
N LEU A 63 2.73 -4.93 -18.91
CA LEU A 63 2.95 -3.57 -18.41
C LEU A 63 2.24 -3.29 -17.06
N PRO A 64 0.92 -3.49 -16.91
CA PRO A 64 0.28 -3.35 -15.59
C PRO A 64 0.81 -4.30 -14.52
N ALA A 65 1.27 -5.49 -14.90
CA ALA A 65 1.86 -6.46 -13.96
C ALA A 65 3.20 -5.96 -13.43
N LEU A 66 4.09 -5.51 -14.30
CA LEU A 66 5.40 -4.97 -13.90
C LEU A 66 5.24 -3.73 -13.01
N LEU A 67 4.35 -2.81 -13.39
CA LEU A 67 4.06 -1.62 -12.57
C LEU A 67 3.49 -1.99 -11.20
N HIS A 68 2.56 -2.96 -11.11
CA HIS A 68 2.03 -3.41 -9.81
C HIS A 68 3.08 -4.16 -8.99
N LEU A 69 4.03 -4.85 -9.62
CA LEU A 69 5.11 -5.53 -8.92
C LEU A 69 5.98 -4.50 -8.17
N PHE A 70 6.33 -3.38 -8.81
CA PHE A 70 7.05 -2.30 -8.14
C PHE A 70 6.27 -1.72 -6.97
N VAL A 71 4.98 -1.43 -7.18
CA VAL A 71 4.09 -0.93 -6.12
C VAL A 71 4.00 -1.92 -4.95
N TYR A 72 3.77 -3.20 -5.24
CA TYR A 72 3.64 -4.26 -4.24
C TYR A 72 4.92 -4.48 -3.45
N ALA A 73 6.06 -4.65 -4.14
CA ALA A 73 7.36 -4.84 -3.49
C ALA A 73 7.75 -3.60 -2.68
N GLY A 74 7.55 -2.40 -3.24
CA GLY A 74 7.81 -1.14 -2.57
C GLY A 74 7.02 -1.00 -1.27
N PHE A 75 5.70 -1.22 -1.29
CA PHE A 75 4.90 -1.17 -0.06
C PHE A 75 5.34 -2.22 0.96
N CYS A 76 5.61 -3.46 0.56
CA CYS A 76 6.07 -4.48 1.51
C CYS A 76 7.39 -4.10 2.21
N ILE A 77 8.33 -3.53 1.46
CA ILE A 77 9.68 -3.22 1.94
C ILE A 77 9.71 -1.91 2.73
N ILE A 78 9.06 -0.85 2.23
CA ILE A 78 9.01 0.49 2.86
C ILE A 78 8.27 0.47 4.21
N ASN A 79 7.41 -0.52 4.46
CA ASN A 79 6.79 -0.67 5.79
C ASN A 79 7.82 -0.87 6.92
N ILE A 80 9.01 -1.40 6.62
CA ILE A 80 10.10 -1.51 7.60
C ILE A 80 10.55 -0.11 8.05
N GLU A 81 10.73 0.81 7.09
CA GLU A 81 11.06 2.20 7.38
C GLU A 81 9.91 2.96 8.03
N MET A 82 8.66 2.63 7.68
CA MET A 82 7.51 3.23 8.34
C MET A 82 7.51 2.95 9.86
N ILE A 83 8.02 1.81 10.30
CA ILE A 83 8.21 1.52 11.73
C ILE A 83 9.24 2.48 12.34
N GLU A 84 10.36 2.70 11.67
CA GLU A 84 11.37 3.68 12.12
C GLU A 84 10.78 5.10 12.20
N ILE A 85 10.06 5.55 11.18
CA ILE A 85 9.40 6.87 11.15
C ILE A 85 8.42 7.03 12.32
N ILE A 86 7.65 5.99 12.65
CA ILE A 86 6.70 6.02 13.78
C ILE A 86 7.46 6.14 15.10
N ILE A 87 8.52 5.36 15.31
CA ILE A 87 9.31 5.39 16.54
C ILE A 87 9.97 6.76 16.69
N ASP A 88 10.65 7.24 15.64
CA ASP A 88 11.32 8.55 15.62
C ASP A 88 10.32 9.69 15.84
N GLY A 89 9.13 9.63 15.24
CA GLY A 89 8.07 10.63 15.43
C GLY A 89 7.52 10.69 16.86
N ILE A 90 7.39 9.55 17.54
CA ILE A 90 6.89 9.47 18.92
C ILE A 90 7.96 9.88 19.93
N PHE A 91 9.15 9.29 19.82
CA PHE A 91 10.21 9.45 20.81
C PHE A 91 11.13 10.65 20.52
N GLY A 92 11.04 11.26 19.34
CA GLY A 92 11.94 12.32 18.92
C GLY A 92 13.37 11.83 18.69
N THR A 93 13.54 10.52 18.44
CA THR A 93 14.81 9.95 18.03
C THR A 93 15.08 10.28 16.56
N HIS A 94 16.33 10.12 16.14
CA HIS A 94 16.73 10.25 14.75
C HIS A 94 17.39 8.96 14.30
N ARG A 95 16.76 8.24 13.37
CA ARG A 95 17.25 7.02 12.76
C ARG A 95 17.52 5.93 13.79
N VAL A 96 16.48 5.50 14.51
CA VAL A 96 16.59 4.49 15.56
C VAL A 96 17.20 3.16 15.07
N LEU A 97 17.13 2.84 13.77
CA LEU A 97 17.73 1.64 13.18
C LEU A 97 19.18 1.83 12.74
N SER A 98 19.76 3.02 12.92
CA SER A 98 21.15 3.32 12.55
C SER A 98 22.19 2.44 13.24
N PHE A 99 21.86 1.81 14.37
CA PHE A 99 22.73 0.83 15.04
C PHE A 99 23.10 -0.37 14.15
N MET A 100 22.36 -0.61 13.06
CA MET A 100 22.63 -1.68 12.09
C MET A 100 23.79 -1.35 11.14
N GLY A 101 24.37 -0.15 11.23
CA GLY A 101 25.62 0.23 10.57
C GLY A 101 25.55 0.16 9.03
N GLY A 102 26.49 -0.54 8.40
CA GLY A 102 26.55 -0.63 6.93
C GLY A 102 25.30 -1.23 6.27
N PHE A 103 24.59 -2.12 6.97
CA PHE A 103 23.34 -2.68 6.47
C PHE A 103 22.20 -1.65 6.45
N TYR A 104 22.18 -0.73 7.42
CA TYR A 104 21.22 0.38 7.44
C TYR A 104 21.39 1.31 6.23
N ASN A 105 22.65 1.63 5.88
CA ASN A 105 22.93 2.44 4.69
C ASN A 105 22.42 1.75 3.42
N PHE A 106 22.63 0.44 3.28
CA PHE A 106 22.07 -0.33 2.17
C PHE A 106 20.53 -0.26 2.14
N LEU A 107 19.87 -0.38 3.29
CA LEU A 107 18.42 -0.28 3.39
C LEU A 107 17.90 1.09 2.95
N ILE A 108 18.51 2.19 3.41
CA ILE A 108 18.12 3.55 2.97
C ILE A 108 18.21 3.67 1.45
N TYR A 109 19.34 3.30 0.84
CA TYR A 109 19.48 3.39 -0.62
C TYR A 109 18.46 2.52 -1.35
N ALA A 110 18.17 1.33 -0.83
CA ALA A 110 17.14 0.46 -1.39
C ALA A 110 15.75 1.09 -1.28
N PHE A 111 15.43 1.72 -0.14
CA PHE A 111 14.15 2.38 0.08
C PHE A 111 13.96 3.59 -0.83
N GLU A 112 14.98 4.44 -1.01
CA GLU A 112 14.92 5.59 -1.93
C GLU A 112 14.65 5.14 -3.39
N LEU A 113 15.39 4.12 -3.87
CA LEU A 113 15.21 3.58 -5.21
C LEU A 113 13.83 2.94 -5.40
N LEU A 114 13.36 2.19 -4.41
CA LEU A 114 12.03 1.59 -4.42
C LEU A 114 10.94 2.65 -4.37
N ALA A 115 11.06 3.66 -3.51
CA ALA A 115 10.11 4.75 -3.39
C ALA A 115 9.97 5.50 -4.72
N PHE A 116 11.08 5.74 -5.42
CA PHE A 116 11.07 6.38 -6.72
C PHE A 116 10.38 5.50 -7.76
N SER A 117 10.65 4.19 -7.74
CA SER A 117 10.03 3.22 -8.64
C SER A 117 8.51 3.11 -8.42
N VAL A 118 8.05 3.14 -7.17
CA VAL A 118 6.62 3.17 -6.81
C VAL A 118 5.97 4.47 -7.31
N LEU A 119 6.60 5.62 -7.04
CA LEU A 119 6.09 6.91 -7.50
C LEU A 119 5.94 6.95 -9.02
N ALA A 120 6.97 6.51 -9.75
CA ALA A 120 6.93 6.39 -11.20
C ALA A 120 5.79 5.45 -11.66
N ALA A 121 5.61 4.31 -10.99
CA ALA A 121 4.53 3.37 -11.32
C ALA A 121 3.13 3.97 -11.10
N CYS A 122 2.90 4.66 -9.98
CA CYS A 122 1.64 5.34 -9.69
C CYS A 122 1.34 6.46 -10.69
N VAL A 123 2.35 7.25 -11.10
CA VAL A 123 2.21 8.26 -12.15
C VAL A 123 1.84 7.61 -13.49
N ILE A 124 2.51 6.51 -13.88
CA ILE A 124 2.19 5.80 -15.11
C ILE A 124 0.76 5.22 -15.06
N PHE A 125 0.32 4.69 -13.92
CA PHE A 125 -1.07 4.25 -13.74
C PHE A 125 -2.07 5.39 -13.87
N PHE A 126 -1.74 6.55 -13.28
CA PHE A 126 -2.57 7.74 -13.34
C PHE A 126 -2.73 8.24 -14.79
N ILE A 127 -1.63 8.30 -15.54
CA ILE A 127 -1.63 8.63 -16.98
C ILE A 127 -2.42 7.58 -17.77
N ARG A 128 -2.19 6.28 -17.53
CA ARG A 128 -2.93 5.20 -18.21
C ARG A 128 -4.44 5.27 -18.00
N ARG A 129 -4.87 5.76 -16.84
CA ARG A 129 -6.28 5.82 -16.47
C ARG A 129 -6.96 7.08 -17.00
N ASN A 130 -6.30 8.23 -16.91
CA ASN A 130 -6.94 9.52 -17.18
C ASN A 130 -6.59 10.10 -18.56
N VAL A 131 -5.42 9.79 -19.11
CA VAL A 131 -4.93 10.34 -20.38
C VAL A 131 -5.08 9.32 -21.51
N LEU A 132 -4.56 8.12 -21.32
CA LEU A 132 -4.64 7.07 -22.32
C LEU A 132 -6.07 6.51 -22.34
N LYS A 133 -6.83 6.81 -23.39
CA LYS A 133 -8.23 6.40 -23.60
C LYS A 133 -8.37 4.88 -23.82
N ILE A 134 -7.98 4.08 -22.84
CA ILE A 134 -7.97 2.62 -22.94
C ILE A 134 -9.42 2.11 -22.86
N LYS A 135 -9.88 1.41 -23.91
CA LYS A 135 -11.26 0.91 -24.05
C LYS A 135 -11.84 0.26 -22.79
N ARG A 136 -11.08 -0.60 -22.11
CA ARG A 136 -11.54 -1.28 -20.87
C ARG A 136 -11.80 -0.33 -19.70
N LEU A 137 -11.06 0.79 -19.63
CA LEU A 137 -11.19 1.78 -18.55
C LEU A 137 -12.28 2.81 -18.84
N GLN A 138 -12.86 2.77 -20.04
CA GLN A 138 -13.94 3.65 -20.49
C GLN A 138 -15.30 2.95 -20.55
N GLN A 139 -15.40 1.74 -19.99
CA GLN A 139 -16.67 1.01 -19.95
C GLN A 139 -17.65 1.69 -18.99
N LYS A 140 -18.94 1.68 -19.34
CA LYS A 140 -20.00 2.36 -18.57
C LYS A 140 -20.06 1.89 -17.11
N GLU A 141 -19.70 0.63 -16.84
CA GLU A 141 -19.64 0.04 -15.50
C GLU A 141 -18.59 0.69 -14.58
N LEU A 142 -17.56 1.33 -15.15
CA LEU A 142 -16.51 2.01 -14.39
C LEU A 142 -16.79 3.50 -14.20
N ASN A 143 -17.93 4.02 -14.68
CA ASN A 143 -18.28 5.42 -14.51
C ASN A 143 -18.66 5.74 -13.06
N ASN A 144 -18.48 7.01 -12.66
CA ASN A 144 -18.74 7.52 -11.32
C ASN A 144 -17.79 6.96 -10.26
N TRP A 145 -18.33 6.24 -9.26
CA TRP A 145 -17.61 5.82 -8.07
C TRP A 145 -16.32 5.02 -8.36
N PRO A 146 -16.32 3.97 -9.22
CA PRO A 146 -15.10 3.20 -9.48
C PRO A 146 -14.00 4.01 -10.19
N LYS A 147 -14.38 5.08 -10.90
CA LYS A 147 -13.42 6.01 -11.49
C LYS A 147 -12.80 6.91 -10.45
N THR A 148 -13.64 7.53 -9.63
CA THR A 148 -13.21 8.45 -8.57
C THR A 148 -12.38 7.73 -7.52
N ASP A 149 -12.83 6.57 -7.05
CA ASP A 149 -12.14 5.75 -6.05
C ASP A 149 -10.70 5.42 -6.48
N ALA A 150 -10.52 4.87 -7.69
CA ALA A 150 -9.19 4.56 -8.19
C ALA A 150 -8.30 5.80 -8.42
N ASN A 151 -8.89 6.96 -8.77
CA ASN A 151 -8.13 8.21 -8.87
C ASN A 151 -7.73 8.74 -7.49
N LEU A 152 -8.61 8.64 -6.49
CA LEU A 152 -8.30 9.02 -5.10
C LEU A 152 -7.16 8.15 -4.56
N ILE A 153 -7.19 6.84 -4.80
CA ILE A 153 -6.10 5.93 -4.42
C ILE A 153 -4.79 6.38 -5.06
N LEU A 154 -4.75 6.54 -6.39
CA LEU A 154 -3.52 6.93 -7.09
C LEU A 154 -2.99 8.30 -6.67
N ILE A 155 -3.88 9.29 -6.48
CA ILE A 155 -3.48 10.62 -6.01
C ILE A 155 -2.92 10.54 -4.59
N THR A 156 -3.58 9.80 -3.69
CA THR A 156 -3.12 9.62 -2.32
C THR A 156 -1.77 8.92 -2.27
N GLU A 157 -1.59 7.85 -3.06
CA GLU A 157 -0.31 7.16 -3.17
C GLU A 157 0.79 8.08 -3.70
N ILE A 158 0.54 8.86 -4.75
CA ILE A 158 1.52 9.82 -5.28
C ILE A 158 1.90 10.86 -4.22
N LEU A 159 0.94 11.42 -3.50
CA LEU A 159 1.20 12.39 -2.43
C LEU A 159 1.99 11.75 -1.28
N LEU A 160 1.65 10.53 -0.88
CA LEU A 160 2.36 9.79 0.17
C LEU A 160 3.82 9.54 -0.24
N MET A 161 4.04 9.05 -1.46
CA MET A 161 5.38 8.79 -1.98
C MET A 161 6.17 10.07 -2.20
N ALA A 162 5.52 11.19 -2.58
CA ALA A 162 6.19 12.48 -2.69
C ALA A 162 6.60 13.02 -1.31
N ALA A 163 5.73 12.89 -0.29
CA ALA A 163 6.02 13.29 1.07
C ALA A 163 7.18 12.51 1.69
N PHE A 164 7.41 11.28 1.24
CA PHE A 164 8.56 10.47 1.65
C PHE A 164 9.92 11.04 1.19
N PHE A 165 9.95 11.89 0.16
CA PHE A 165 11.16 12.56 -0.33
C PHE A 165 11.39 13.96 0.27
N LEU A 166 10.47 14.45 1.12
CA LEU A 166 10.51 15.78 1.74
C LEU A 166 10.95 15.69 3.20
#